data_AF-A0A1A0I380-F1
#
_entry.id   AF-A0A1A0I380-F1
#
_cell.length_a   1.000
_cell.length_b   1.000
_cell.length_c   1.000
_cell.angle_alpha   90.00
_cell.angle_beta   90.00
_cell.angle_gamma   90.00
#
_symmetry.space_group_name_H-M   'P 1'
#
loop_
_entity.id
_entity.type
_entity.pdbx_description
1 polymer ?
#
loop_
_entity_poly.entity_id
_entity_poly.type
_entity_poly.pdbx_seq_one_letter_code
_entity_poly.pdbx_strand_id
1 'polypeptide(L)'
;MAVEEFASSQWAGYSRLTQYVSELGGAASPTHTLVNASIALAAVCLIGGTLIWLRLRVLDPVMGAGLCASGFGMLVLAWFHLDSSPLIHGLAANLAFAFGPITTLYIAAHSLKDRARTILNYLTVAFALAASAAWVVHATNIEPVRGLTQRVMELFYLAALVSLAFVLRHRARSADSN
;
A
#
# COMPACT_ATOMS: atom_id res chain seq x y z
N MET A 1 -2.78 4.16 9.69
CA MET A 1 -2.96 5.41 10.46
C MET A 1 -3.68 5.17 11.78
N ALA A 2 -4.99 4.90 11.85
CA ALA A 2 -5.68 4.76 13.16
C ALA A 2 -5.13 3.62 14.05
N VAL A 3 -4.88 2.44 13.47
CA VAL A 3 -4.30 1.31 14.20
C VAL A 3 -2.86 1.59 14.66
N GLU A 4 -2.07 2.26 13.81
CA GLU A 4 -0.71 2.68 14.16
C GLU A 4 -0.72 3.71 15.31
N GLU A 5 -1.63 4.69 15.25
CA GLU A 5 -1.82 5.71 16.28
C GLU A 5 -2.07 5.04 17.64
N PHE A 6 -3.07 4.16 17.67
CA PHE A 6 -3.39 3.37 18.85
C PHE A 6 -2.19 2.53 19.31
N ALA A 7 -1.59 1.74 18.42
CA ALA A 7 -0.50 0.83 18.77
C ALA A 7 0.72 1.57 19.32
N SER A 8 1.11 2.67 18.70
CA SER A 8 2.21 3.53 19.15
C SER A 8 1.95 4.18 20.50
N SER A 9 0.69 4.55 20.80
CA SER A 9 0.32 5.11 22.11
C SER A 9 0.49 4.10 23.26
N GLN A 10 0.44 2.80 22.94
CA GLN A 10 0.58 1.72 23.92
C GLN A 10 2.04 1.27 24.09
N TRP A 11 2.97 1.70 23.23
CA TRP A 11 4.37 1.28 23.28
C TRP A 11 5.27 2.39 23.85
N ALA A 12 5.60 2.25 25.14
CA ALA A 12 6.49 3.19 25.83
C ALA A 12 7.85 3.29 25.12
N GLY A 13 8.30 4.53 24.86
CA GLY A 13 9.57 4.80 24.17
C GLY A 13 9.49 4.72 22.65
N TYR A 14 8.33 4.39 22.06
CA TYR A 14 8.19 4.32 20.62
C TYR A 14 8.29 5.70 19.94
N SER A 15 9.17 5.83 18.96
CA SER A 15 9.42 7.06 18.20
C SER A 15 8.98 6.92 16.75
N ARG A 16 7.98 7.70 16.33
CA ARG A 16 7.52 7.73 14.93
C ARG A 16 8.55 8.27 13.95
N LEU A 17 9.56 8.99 14.44
CA LEU A 17 10.58 9.57 13.59
C LEU A 17 11.64 8.52 13.22
N THR A 18 12.04 7.71 14.21
CA THR A 18 13.20 6.82 14.11
C THR A 18 12.84 5.33 14.07
N GLN A 19 11.63 4.93 14.45
CA GLN A 19 11.21 3.52 14.43
C GLN A 19 10.23 3.22 13.31
N TYR A 20 10.42 2.06 12.70
CA TYR A 20 9.61 1.59 11.59
C TYR A 20 8.19 1.26 12.02
N VAL A 21 7.22 1.43 11.11
CA VAL A 21 5.85 0.94 11.33
C VAL A 21 5.83 -0.58 11.43
N SER A 22 6.73 -1.27 10.71
CA SER A 22 6.84 -2.73 10.78
C SER A 22 7.28 -3.25 12.15
N GLU A 23 7.99 -2.44 12.95
CA GLU A 23 8.31 -2.79 14.34
C GLU A 23 7.04 -2.92 15.20
N LEU A 24 5.97 -2.18 14.88
CA LEU A 24 4.68 -2.31 15.60
C LEU A 24 4.02 -3.67 15.39
N GLY A 25 4.39 -4.40 14.33
CA GLY A 25 3.98 -5.77 14.08
C GLY A 25 4.91 -6.82 14.69
N GLY A 26 6.05 -6.41 15.26
CA GLY A 26 7.03 -7.28 15.91
C GLY A 26 6.64 -7.70 17.33
N ALA A 27 7.30 -8.72 17.87
CA ALA A 27 6.94 -9.32 19.16
C ALA A 27 7.11 -8.36 20.35
N ALA A 28 7.97 -7.35 20.20
CA ALA A 28 8.20 -6.32 21.21
C ALA A 28 7.03 -5.33 21.36
N SER A 29 6.15 -5.23 20.35
CA SER A 29 5.01 -4.32 20.38
C SER A 29 3.85 -4.91 21.19
N PRO A 30 3.30 -4.18 22.18
CA PRO A 30 2.17 -4.67 23.01
C PRO A 30 0.90 -5.01 22.21
N THR A 31 0.76 -4.45 21.02
CA THR A 31 -0.45 -4.55 20.18
C THR A 31 -0.15 -5.14 18.80
N HIS A 32 0.93 -5.91 18.67
CA HIS A 32 1.37 -6.48 17.40
C HIS A 32 0.28 -7.27 16.66
N THR A 33 -0.51 -8.05 17.39
CA THR A 33 -1.64 -8.81 16.81
C THR A 33 -2.65 -7.92 16.11
N LEU A 34 -2.99 -6.76 16.69
CA LEU A 34 -3.92 -5.79 16.11
C LEU A 34 -3.34 -5.15 14.84
N VAL A 35 -2.06 -4.78 14.88
CA VAL A 35 -1.35 -4.19 13.74
C VAL A 35 -1.31 -5.18 12.58
N ASN A 36 -0.90 -6.42 12.84
CA ASN A 36 -0.81 -7.47 11.84
C ASN A 36 -2.18 -7.85 11.27
N ALA A 37 -3.21 -7.94 12.11
CA ALA A 37 -4.59 -8.15 11.66
C ALA A 37 -5.07 -7.02 10.74
N SER A 38 -4.70 -5.76 11.03
CA SER A 38 -5.06 -4.62 10.16
C SER A 38 -4.37 -4.68 8.80
N ILE A 39 -3.11 -5.13 8.75
CA ILE A 39 -2.36 -5.33 7.50
C ILE A 39 -2.98 -6.47 6.71
N ALA A 40 -3.31 -7.60 7.36
CA ALA A 40 -4.00 -8.73 6.72
C ALA A 40 -5.36 -8.32 6.14
N LEU A 41 -6.15 -7.52 6.88
CA LEU A 41 -7.42 -7.01 6.40
C LEU A 41 -7.24 -6.10 5.18
N ALA A 42 -6.27 -5.18 5.22
CA ALA A 42 -5.96 -4.32 4.07
C ALA A 42 -5.53 -5.14 2.84
N ALA A 43 -4.73 -6.20 3.04
CA ALA A 43 -4.32 -7.13 2.00
C ALA A 43 -5.54 -7.84 1.36
N VAL A 44 -6.43 -8.39 2.18
CA VAL A 44 -7.66 -9.04 1.71
C VAL A 44 -8.55 -8.07 0.94
N CYS A 45 -8.71 -6.84 1.43
CA CYS A 45 -9.46 -5.79 0.72
C CYS A 45 -8.83 -5.44 -0.63
N LEU A 46 -7.50 -5.33 -0.71
CA LEU A 46 -6.81 -5.03 -1.97
C LEU A 46 -6.96 -6.18 -2.98
N ILE A 47 -6.75 -7.43 -2.56
CA ILE A 47 -6.92 -8.60 -3.42
C ILE A 47 -8.39 -8.70 -3.87
N GLY A 48 -9.33 -8.68 -2.93
CA GLY A 48 -10.76 -8.78 -3.22
C GLY A 48 -11.26 -7.67 -4.14
N GLY A 49 -10.89 -6.42 -3.87
CA GLY A 49 -11.22 -5.27 -4.72
C GLY A 49 -10.66 -5.42 -6.14
N THR A 50 -9.41 -5.89 -6.26
CA THR A 50 -8.77 -6.15 -7.56
C THR A 50 -9.50 -7.23 -8.35
N LEU A 51 -9.87 -8.33 -7.72
CA LEU A 51 -10.63 -9.41 -8.37
C LEU A 51 -12.01 -8.93 -8.85
N ILE A 52 -12.67 -8.07 -8.07
CA ILE A 52 -13.92 -7.42 -8.49
C ILE A 52 -13.69 -6.55 -9.72
N TRP A 53 -12.65 -5.71 -9.73
CA TRP A 53 -12.33 -4.86 -10.88
C TRP A 53 -11.97 -5.64 -12.15
N LEU A 54 -11.25 -6.76 -12.01
CA LEU A 54 -11.02 -7.70 -13.11
C LEU A 54 -12.33 -8.28 -13.65
N ARG A 55 -13.23 -8.71 -12.75
CA ARG A 55 -14.53 -9.27 -13.14
C ARG A 55 -15.41 -8.25 -13.89
N LEU A 56 -15.32 -6.98 -13.50
CA LEU A 56 -15.97 -5.84 -14.14
C LEU A 56 -15.25 -5.34 -15.40
N ARG A 57 -14.11 -5.96 -15.77
CA ARG A 57 -13.30 -5.59 -16.96
C ARG A 57 -12.82 -4.14 -16.98
N VAL A 58 -12.67 -3.51 -15.80
CA VAL A 58 -12.08 -2.16 -15.69
C VAL A 58 -10.56 -2.18 -15.52
N LEU A 59 -10.00 -3.35 -15.22
CA LEU A 59 -8.57 -3.65 -15.23
C LEU A 59 -8.29 -4.78 -16.20
N ASP A 60 -7.14 -4.70 -16.88
CA ASP A 60 -6.60 -5.85 -17.61
C ASP A 60 -5.92 -6.85 -16.65
N PRO A 61 -5.67 -8.10 -17.10
CA PRO A 61 -5.08 -9.13 -16.26
C PRO A 61 -3.69 -8.79 -15.71
N VAL A 62 -2.87 -8.01 -16.43
CA VAL A 62 -1.53 -7.64 -15.99
C VAL A 62 -1.61 -6.61 -14.85
N MET A 63 -2.47 -5.60 -15.00
CA MET A 63 -2.77 -4.64 -13.95
C MET A 63 -3.30 -5.33 -12.69
N GLY A 64 -4.25 -6.24 -12.86
CA GLY A 64 -4.83 -6.99 -11.75
C GLY A 64 -3.81 -7.91 -11.08
N ALA A 65 -2.99 -8.63 -11.84
CA ALA A 65 -1.91 -9.45 -11.29
C ALA A 65 -0.95 -8.62 -10.43
N GLY A 66 -0.62 -7.41 -10.89
CA GLY A 66 0.26 -6.51 -10.14
C GLY A 66 -0.28 -6.11 -8.77
N LEU A 67 -1.57 -5.71 -8.71
CA LEU A 67 -2.22 -5.34 -7.46
C LEU A 67 -2.44 -6.55 -6.53
N CYS A 68 -2.79 -7.71 -7.09
CA CYS A 68 -2.90 -8.95 -6.32
C CYS A 68 -1.56 -9.36 -5.72
N ALA A 69 -0.45 -9.20 -6.47
CA ALA A 69 0.88 -9.48 -5.96
C ALA A 69 1.22 -8.54 -4.80
N SER A 70 0.95 -7.24 -4.93
CA SER A 70 1.11 -6.28 -3.82
C SER A 70 0.29 -6.67 -2.58
N GLY A 71 -1.00 -6.98 -2.75
CA GLY A 71 -1.85 -7.47 -1.68
C GLY A 71 -1.34 -8.75 -1.04
N PHE A 72 -0.80 -9.68 -1.84
CA PHE A 72 -0.16 -10.89 -1.33
C PHE A 72 1.10 -10.57 -0.50
N GLY A 73 1.92 -9.61 -0.95
CA GLY A 73 3.06 -9.11 -0.16
C GLY A 73 2.62 -8.59 1.21
N MET A 74 1.55 -7.78 1.25
CA MET A 74 0.97 -7.32 2.52
C MET A 74 0.46 -8.47 3.38
N LEU A 75 -0.16 -9.48 2.77
CA LEU A 75 -0.62 -10.66 3.49
C LEU A 75 0.56 -11.41 4.12
N VAL A 76 1.66 -11.62 3.39
CA VAL A 76 2.86 -12.25 3.94
C VAL A 76 3.45 -11.42 5.09
N LEU A 77 3.48 -10.08 4.99
CA LEU A 77 3.95 -9.20 6.07
C LEU A 77 3.15 -9.34 7.36
N ALA A 78 1.85 -9.63 7.27
CA ALA A 78 1.00 -9.81 8.44
C ALA A 78 1.28 -11.10 9.23
N TRP A 79 1.95 -12.10 8.62
CA TRP A 79 2.34 -13.35 9.29
C TRP A 79 3.85 -13.44 9.57
N PHE A 80 4.67 -12.83 8.71
CA PHE A 80 6.13 -12.86 8.81
C PHE A 80 6.64 -11.52 9.30
N HIS A 81 6.66 -11.38 10.62
CA HIS A 81 7.19 -10.22 11.32
C HIS A 81 8.68 -10.05 11.06
N LEU A 82 9.17 -8.81 11.25
CA LEU A 82 10.58 -8.48 11.08
C LEU A 82 11.50 -9.37 11.93
N ASP A 83 11.05 -9.72 13.15
CA ASP A 83 11.83 -10.48 14.13
C ASP A 83 11.91 -11.99 13.82
N SER A 84 10.96 -12.54 13.04
CA SER A 84 10.87 -14.00 12.82
C SER A 84 11.58 -14.45 11.54
N SER A 85 11.52 -13.65 10.47
CA SER A 85 12.20 -13.94 9.22
C SER A 85 12.48 -12.66 8.42
N PRO A 86 13.61 -11.98 8.69
CA PRO A 86 13.96 -10.71 8.05
C PRO A 86 13.99 -10.79 6.51
N LEU A 87 14.43 -11.92 5.96
CA LEU A 87 14.49 -12.15 4.51
C LEU A 87 13.08 -12.20 3.90
N ILE A 88 12.18 -13.00 4.48
CA ILE A 88 10.79 -13.12 3.98
C ILE A 88 10.08 -11.79 4.15
N HIS A 89 10.26 -11.12 5.30
CA HIS A 89 9.71 -9.80 5.56
C HIS A 89 10.18 -8.79 4.51
N GLY A 90 11.48 -8.74 4.21
CA GLY A 90 12.04 -7.84 3.20
C GLY A 90 11.51 -8.12 1.79
N LEU A 91 11.38 -9.38 1.39
CA LEU A 91 10.78 -9.75 0.10
C LEU A 91 9.31 -9.34 0.02
N ALA A 92 8.54 -9.61 1.08
CA ALA A 92 7.12 -9.26 1.16
C ALA A 92 6.91 -7.74 1.18
N ALA A 93 7.76 -6.99 1.88
CA ALA A 93 7.76 -5.54 1.90
C ALA A 93 8.04 -4.95 0.51
N ASN A 94 9.00 -5.51 -0.23
CA ASN A 94 9.26 -5.07 -1.61
C ASN A 94 8.08 -5.35 -2.53
N LEU A 95 7.44 -6.51 -2.38
CA LEU A 95 6.26 -6.86 -3.16
C LEU A 95 5.08 -5.89 -2.88
N ALA A 96 4.86 -5.55 -1.62
CA ALA A 96 3.80 -4.62 -1.22
C ALA A 96 4.11 -3.16 -1.58
N PHE A 97 5.30 -2.67 -1.24
CA PHE A 97 5.59 -1.24 -1.16
C PHE A 97 6.58 -0.72 -2.20
N ALA A 98 7.35 -1.58 -2.87
CA ALA A 98 8.09 -1.18 -4.07
C ALA A 98 7.21 -1.38 -5.31
N PHE A 99 6.71 -2.59 -5.46
CA PHE A 99 6.00 -3.02 -6.65
C PHE A 99 4.54 -2.54 -6.71
N GLY A 100 3.87 -2.45 -5.55
CA GLY A 100 2.51 -1.95 -5.42
C GLY A 100 2.31 -0.52 -5.94
N PRO A 101 3.05 0.49 -5.44
CA PRO A 101 2.97 1.86 -5.93
C PRO A 101 3.27 1.99 -7.43
N ILE A 102 4.27 1.27 -7.94
CA ILE A 102 4.62 1.26 -9.38
C ILE A 102 3.46 0.71 -10.21
N THR A 103 2.83 -0.38 -9.76
CA THR A 103 1.64 -0.94 -10.42
C THR A 103 0.50 0.07 -10.41
N THR A 104 0.21 0.70 -9.28
CA THR A 104 -0.82 1.75 -9.17
C THR A 104 -0.52 2.92 -10.10
N LEU A 105 0.74 3.34 -10.20
CA LEU A 105 1.18 4.39 -11.13
C LEU A 105 0.96 3.97 -12.58
N TYR A 106 1.29 2.73 -12.95
CA TYR A 106 1.06 2.19 -14.28
C TYR A 106 -0.42 2.22 -14.65
N ILE A 107 -1.29 1.77 -13.75
CA ILE A 107 -2.75 1.79 -13.95
C ILE A 107 -3.25 3.22 -14.12
N ALA A 108 -2.80 4.14 -13.24
CA ALA A 108 -3.20 5.53 -13.29
C ALA A 108 -2.73 6.22 -14.58
N ALA A 109 -1.49 5.98 -15.01
CA ALA A 109 -0.97 6.50 -16.27
C ALA A 109 -1.73 5.95 -17.48
N HIS A 110 -2.10 4.67 -17.45
CA HIS A 110 -2.93 4.08 -18.50
C HIS A 110 -4.32 4.74 -18.55
N SER A 111 -4.94 4.97 -17.38
CA SER A 111 -6.25 5.64 -17.30
C SER A 111 -6.25 7.09 -17.79
N LEU A 112 -5.09 7.77 -17.82
CA LEU A 112 -4.95 9.13 -18.37
C LEU A 112 -4.93 9.16 -19.91
N LYS A 113 -4.68 8.02 -20.56
CA LYS A 113 -4.73 7.90 -22.03
C LYS A 113 -6.17 7.90 -22.55
N ASP A 114 -7.14 7.60 -21.70
CA ASP A 114 -8.56 7.71 -22.02
C ASP A 114 -9.02 9.17 -22.09
N ARG A 115 -10.09 9.42 -22.86
CA ARG A 115 -10.63 10.78 -23.08
C ARG A 115 -11.24 11.43 -21.83
N ALA A 116 -11.54 10.66 -20.79
CA ALA A 116 -12.19 11.13 -19.56
C ALA A 116 -11.18 11.36 -18.42
N ARG A 117 -10.29 12.34 -18.60
CA ARG A 117 -9.33 12.74 -17.57
C ARG A 117 -10.05 13.43 -16.42
N THR A 118 -9.89 12.92 -15.20
CA THR A 118 -10.44 13.53 -13.99
C THR A 118 -9.31 13.99 -13.07
N ILE A 119 -9.62 14.89 -12.12
CA ILE A 119 -8.67 15.28 -11.08
C ILE A 119 -8.18 14.07 -10.27
N LEU A 120 -9.01 13.04 -10.12
CA LEU A 120 -8.66 11.81 -9.41
C LEU A 120 -7.53 11.04 -10.10
N ASN A 121 -7.45 11.07 -11.44
CA ASN A 121 -6.34 10.43 -12.15
C ASN A 121 -5.01 11.10 -11.79
N TYR A 122 -4.97 12.44 -11.78
CA TYR A 122 -3.77 13.19 -11.42
C TYR A 122 -3.37 12.98 -9.96
N LEU A 123 -4.35 12.97 -9.04
CA LEU A 123 -4.11 12.66 -7.64
C LEU A 123 -3.55 11.24 -7.45
N THR A 124 -4.11 10.26 -8.17
CA THR A 124 -3.62 8.87 -8.12
C THR A 124 -2.17 8.79 -8.58
N VAL A 125 -1.83 9.44 -9.70
CA VAL A 125 -0.45 9.51 -10.20
C VAL A 125 0.47 10.18 -9.19
N ALA A 126 0.07 11.34 -8.64
CA ALA A 126 0.89 12.09 -7.69
C ALA A 126 1.17 11.27 -6.42
N PHE A 127 0.16 10.63 -5.84
CA PHE A 127 0.33 9.78 -4.67
C PHE A 127 1.15 8.52 -4.95
N ALA A 128 0.92 7.84 -6.08
CA ALA A 128 1.69 6.66 -6.44
C ALA A 128 3.18 6.99 -6.71
N LEU A 129 3.44 8.14 -7.33
CA LEU A 129 4.80 8.64 -7.53
C LEU A 129 5.47 9.02 -6.21
N ALA A 130 4.75 9.72 -5.32
CA ALA A 130 5.25 10.07 -4.00
C ALA A 130 5.57 8.83 -3.15
N ALA A 131 4.69 7.81 -3.18
CA ALA A 131 4.92 6.53 -2.51
C ALA A 131 6.15 5.80 -3.08
N SER A 132 6.31 5.78 -4.40
CA SER A 132 7.47 5.16 -5.07
C SER A 132 8.78 5.87 -4.71
N ALA A 133 8.78 7.21 -4.70
CA ALA A 133 9.94 8.01 -4.29
C ALA A 133 10.26 7.79 -2.80
N ALA A 134 9.24 7.75 -1.94
CA ALA A 134 9.41 7.47 -0.51
C ALA A 134 9.97 6.05 -0.28
N TRP A 135 9.58 5.06 -1.08
CA TRP A 135 10.19 3.72 -1.02
C TRP A 135 11.68 3.76 -1.37
N VAL A 136 12.10 4.50 -2.39
CA VAL A 136 13.53 4.64 -2.73
C VAL A 136 14.30 5.24 -1.55
N VAL A 137 13.77 6.30 -0.93
CA VAL A 137 14.38 6.91 0.26
C VAL A 137 14.41 5.92 1.42
N HIS A 138 13.31 5.20 1.67
CA HIS A 138 13.24 4.18 2.72
C HIS A 138 14.27 3.08 2.52
N ALA A 139 14.48 2.62 1.28
CA ALA A 139 15.46 1.60 0.93
C ALA A 139 16.92 2.03 1.21
N THR A 140 17.19 3.34 1.27
CA THR A 140 18.51 3.87 1.68
C THR A 140 18.74 3.89 3.19
N ASN A 141 17.70 3.59 4.00
CA ASN A 141 17.75 3.51 5.47
C ASN A 141 18.37 4.75 6.16
N ILE A 142 17.80 5.93 5.92
CA ILE A 142 18.31 7.21 6.47
C ILE A 142 18.00 7.30 7.99
N GLU A 143 19.03 7.10 8.80
CA GLU A 143 18.95 6.88 10.26
C GLU A 143 18.23 7.96 11.11
N PRO A 144 18.22 9.28 10.83
CA PRO A 144 17.43 10.19 11.67
C PRO A 144 15.92 10.15 11.37
N VAL A 145 15.49 9.64 10.21
CA VAL A 145 14.09 9.77 9.74
C VAL A 145 13.51 8.48 9.15
N ARG A 146 14.15 7.33 9.37
CA ARG A 146 13.74 6.05 8.77
C ARG A 146 12.28 5.69 9.08
N GLY A 147 11.82 5.96 10.30
CA GLY A 147 10.43 5.77 10.69
C GLY A 147 9.47 6.70 9.95
N LEU A 148 9.84 7.96 9.78
CA LEU A 148 9.05 8.93 9.02
C LEU A 148 8.96 8.53 7.53
N THR A 149 10.06 8.11 6.92
CA THR A 149 10.08 7.73 5.49
C THR A 149 9.14 6.56 5.19
N GLN A 150 9.09 5.54 6.06
CA GLN A 150 8.16 4.42 5.90
C GLN A 150 6.70 4.88 6.01
N ARG A 151 6.36 5.75 6.97
CA ARG A 151 5.00 6.29 7.13
C ARG A 151 4.55 7.07 5.91
N VAL A 152 5.45 7.91 5.38
CA VAL A 152 5.19 8.68 4.17
C VAL A 152 4.91 7.75 2.98
N MET A 153 5.72 6.71 2.82
CA MET A 153 5.50 5.67 1.80
C MET A 153 4.14 4.98 1.95
N GLU A 154 3.81 4.48 3.14
CA GLU A 154 2.56 3.78 3.42
C GLU A 154 1.33 4.68 3.25
N LEU A 155 1.39 5.92 3.75
CA LEU A 155 0.31 6.90 3.65
C LEU A 155 0.02 7.26 2.20
N PHE A 156 1.05 7.60 1.42
CA PHE A 156 0.88 7.93 0.02
C PHE A 156 0.42 6.73 -0.79
N TYR A 157 0.88 5.52 -0.47
CA TYR A 157 0.41 4.33 -1.16
C TYR A 157 -1.08 4.07 -0.90
N LEU A 158 -1.52 4.18 0.36
CA LEU A 158 -2.93 4.07 0.71
C LEU A 158 -3.78 5.14 0.01
N ALA A 159 -3.33 6.39 -0.01
CA ALA A 159 -4.01 7.48 -0.72
C ALA A 159 -4.09 7.21 -2.23
N ALA A 160 -3.05 6.62 -2.83
CA ALA A 160 -3.03 6.20 -4.22
C ALA A 160 -4.06 5.08 -4.50
N LEU A 161 -4.15 4.07 -3.63
CA LEU A 161 -5.12 2.98 -3.79
C LEU A 161 -6.57 3.47 -3.64
N VAL A 162 -6.83 4.36 -2.67
CA VAL A 162 -8.16 4.96 -2.47
C VAL A 162 -8.56 5.80 -3.68
N SER A 163 -7.68 6.68 -4.15
CA SER A 163 -7.95 7.50 -5.35
C SER A 163 -8.13 6.64 -6.61
N LEU A 164 -7.32 5.59 -6.78
CA LEU A 164 -7.47 4.62 -7.88
C LEU A 164 -8.85 3.94 -7.83
N ALA A 165 -9.32 3.54 -6.64
CA ALA A 165 -10.63 2.91 -6.49
C ALA A 165 -11.76 3.82 -7.01
N PHE A 166 -11.68 5.14 -6.78
CA PHE A 166 -12.64 6.09 -7.33
C PHE A 166 -12.51 6.25 -8.85
N VAL A 167 -11.29 6.28 -9.40
CA VAL A 167 -11.06 6.30 -10.85
C VAL A 167 -11.70 5.08 -11.52
N LEU A 168 -11.45 3.88 -10.98
CA LEU A 168 -11.97 2.64 -11.55
C LEU A 168 -13.49 2.53 -11.41
N ARG A 169 -14.07 3.01 -10.29
CA ARG A 169 -15.52 3.10 -10.12
C ARG A 169 -16.17 4.02 -11.14
N HIS A 170 -15.55 5.17 -11.42
CA HIS A 170 -16.04 6.09 -12.44
C HIS A 170 -16.04 5.42 -13.83
N ARG A 171 -14.95 4.73 -14.20
CA ARG A 171 -14.87 3.98 -15.47
C ARG A 171 -15.92 2.88 -15.57
N ALA A 172 -16.16 2.11 -14.50
CA ALA A 172 -17.20 1.09 -14.48
C ALA A 172 -18.58 1.68 -14.83
N ARG A 173 -18.94 2.80 -14.19
CA ARG A 173 -20.23 3.47 -14.43
C ARG A 173 -20.38 4.03 -15.85
N SER A 174 -19.30 4.56 -16.41
CA SER A 174 -19.32 5.07 -17.79
C SER A 174 -19.41 3.96 -18.84
N ALA A 175 -18.99 2.73 -18.51
CA ALA A 175 -19.15 1.58 -19.39
C ALA A 175 -20.60 1.07 -19.44
N ASP A 176 -21.33 1.15 -18.32
CA ASP A 176 -22.73 0.71 -18.24
C ASP A 176 -23.73 1.66 -18.94
N SER A 177 -23.31 2.89 -19.24
CA SER A 177 -24.17 3.92 -19.87
C SER A 177 -24.15 3.93 -21.41
N ASN A 178 -23.33 3.07 -22.04
CA ASN A 178 -23.18 2.95 -23.49
C ASN A 178 -23.73 1.60 -23.98
#